data_AF-A0A966DJ17-F1
#
_entry.id   AF-A0A966DJ17-F1
#
_cell.length_a   1.000
_cell.length_b   1.000
_cell.length_c   1.000
_cell.angle_alpha   90.00
_cell.angle_beta   90.00
_cell.angle_gamma   90.00
#
_symmetry.space_group_name_H-M   'P 1'
#
loop_
_entity.id
_entity.type
_entity.pdbx_description
1 polymer ?
#
loop_
_entity_poly.entity_id
_entity_poly.type
_entity_poly.pdbx_seq_one_letter_code
_entity_poly.pdbx_strand_id
1 'polypeptide(L)' 'RGVNKVAQKVGEEAVELVIEAKDDNLDLFRNEAADLLYHYLILLKTKNLKLEDIEAVLKGRHK' A
#
# COMPACT_ATOMS: atom_id res chain seq x y z
N ARG A 1 -8.97 9.96 -13.66
CA ARG A 1 -9.27 8.53 -13.40
C ARG A 1 -8.28 7.73 -14.23
N GLY A 2 -7.41 6.93 -13.61
CA GLY A 2 -6.30 6.24 -14.29
C GLY A 2 -5.16 5.91 -13.34
N VAL A 3 -4.13 5.21 -13.82
CA VAL A 3 -2.97 4.75 -13.03
C VAL A 3 -2.33 5.87 -12.20
N ASN A 4 -2.19 7.07 -12.78
CA ASN A 4 -1.57 8.22 -12.11
C ASN A 4 -2.31 8.62 -10.82
N LYS A 5 -3.64 8.60 -10.82
CA LYS A 5 -4.43 8.94 -9.63
C LYS A 5 -4.29 7.88 -8.53
N VAL A 6 -4.23 6.61 -8.93
CA VAL A 6 -4.05 5.50 -7.96
C VAL A 6 -2.64 5.56 -7.36
N ALA A 7 -1.62 5.76 -8.20
CA ALA A 7 -0.23 5.88 -7.75
C ALA A 7 -0.04 7.08 -6.81
N GLN A 8 -0.70 8.21 -7.09
CA GLN A 8 -0.71 9.36 -6.19
C GLN A 8 -1.28 9.00 -4.82
N LYS A 9 -2.44 8.32 -4.75
CA LYS A 9 -3.02 7.92 -3.47
C LYS A 9 -2.13 6.94 -2.71
N VAL A 10 -1.54 5.93 -3.38
CA VAL A 10 -0.54 5.06 -2.72
C VAL A 10 0.59 5.86 -2.08
N GLY A 11 1.08 6.92 -2.73
CA GLY A 11 2.10 7.79 -2.17
C GLY A 11 1.61 8.65 -0.98
N GLU A 12 0.38 9.15 -1.06
CA GLU A 12 -0.29 9.92 -0.01
C GLU A 12 -0.46 9.08 1.26
N GLU A 13 -1.13 7.92 1.16
CA GLU A 13 -1.36 7.05 2.32
C GLU A 13 -0.05 6.52 2.92
N ALA A 14 1.00 6.34 2.10
CA ALA A 14 2.30 5.92 2.59
C ALA A 14 2.98 6.98 3.46
N VAL A 15 2.79 8.27 3.13
CA VAL A 15 3.29 9.38 3.94
C VAL A 15 2.47 9.53 5.22
N GLU A 16 1.15 9.44 5.13
CA GLU A 16 0.24 9.49 6.29
C GLU A 16 0.53 8.34 7.26
N LEU A 17 0.70 7.12 6.77
CA LEU A 17 1.09 5.97 7.58
C LEU A 17 2.40 6.20 8.34
N VAL A 18 3.40 6.83 7.71
CA VAL A 18 4.68 7.15 8.36
C VAL A 18 4.52 8.22 9.45
N ILE A 19 3.60 9.17 9.26
CA ILE A 19 3.28 10.20 10.26
C ILE A 19 2.60 9.53 11.45
N GLU A 20 1.54 8.75 11.21
CA GLU A 20 0.78 8.08 12.27
C GLU A 20 1.59 7.00 13.00
N ALA A 21 2.58 6.38 12.34
CA ALA A 21 3.50 5.44 12.99
C ALA A 21 4.40 6.09 14.05
N LYS A 22 4.53 7.42 14.04
CA LYS A 22 5.30 8.18 15.03
C LYS A 22 4.44 8.72 16.17
N ASP A 23 3.12 8.68 16.03
CA ASP A 23 2.16 9.13 17.02
C ASP A 23 1.60 7.93 17.81
N ASP A 24 0.98 8.18 18.97
CA ASP A 24 0.44 7.11 19.84
C ASP A 24 -1.00 6.69 19.46
N ASN A 25 -1.51 7.13 18.30
CA ASN A 25 -2.87 6.84 17.85
C ASN A 25 -2.95 5.59 16.95
N LEU A 26 -3.13 4.43 17.60
CA LEU A 26 -3.24 3.15 16.91
C LEU A 26 -4.43 3.04 15.95
N ASP A 27 -5.52 3.77 16.18
CA ASP A 27 -6.69 3.69 15.31
C ASP A 27 -6.47 4.45 14.00
N LEU A 28 -5.81 5.61 14.04
CA LEU A 28 -5.39 6.31 12.81
C LEU A 28 -4.38 5.46 12.03
N PHE A 29 -3.34 4.94 12.70
CA PHE A 29 -2.37 4.06 12.05
C PHE A 29 -3.03 2.86 11.34
N ARG A 30 -4.01 2.21 11.97
CA ARG A 30 -4.74 1.08 11.37
C ARG A 30 -5.54 1.49 10.12
N ASN A 31 -6.16 2.66 10.15
CA ASN A 31 -6.92 3.18 9.01
C ASN A 31 -5.99 3.50 7.84
N GLU A 32 -4.89 4.22 8.09
CA GLU A 32 -3.90 4.54 7.04
C GLU A 32 -3.25 3.28 6.46
N ALA A 33 -2.99 2.27 7.30
CA ALA A 33 -2.45 0.99 6.82
C ALA A 33 -3.45 0.26 5.91
N ALA A 34 -4.75 0.31 6.25
CA ALA A 34 -5.80 -0.28 5.44
C ALA A 34 -5.98 0.46 4.10
N ASP A 35 -5.96 1.80 4.12
CA ASP A 35 -6.08 2.62 2.92
C ASP A 35 -4.88 2.45 1.99
N LEU A 36 -3.65 2.41 2.54
CA LEU A 36 -2.45 2.07 1.79
C LEU A 36 -2.57 0.70 1.11
N LEU A 37 -2.99 -0.33 1.85
CA LEU A 37 -3.15 -1.68 1.29
C LEU A 37 -4.22 -1.70 0.20
N TYR A 38 -5.36 -1.04 0.42
CA TYR A 38 -6.43 -0.93 -0.57
C TYR A 38 -5.93 -0.28 -1.86
N HIS A 39 -5.28 0.88 -1.77
CA HIS A 39 -4.76 1.58 -2.92
C HIS A 39 -3.64 0.80 -3.63
N TYR A 40 -2.80 0.08 -2.88
CA TYR A 40 -1.79 -0.81 -3.43
C TYR A 40 -2.41 -1.96 -4.25
N LEU A 41 -3.43 -2.63 -3.73
CA LEU A 41 -4.13 -3.71 -4.45
C LEU A 41 -4.79 -3.21 -5.74
N ILE A 42 -5.39 -2.01 -5.71
CA ILE A 42 -5.93 -1.38 -6.92
C ILE A 42 -4.81 -1.05 -7.91
N LEU A 43 -3.65 -0.57 -7.45
CA LEU A 43 -2.50 -0.29 -8.31
C LEU A 43 -2.00 -1.57 -9.01
N LEU A 44 -1.88 -2.69 -8.29
CA LEU A 44 -1.52 -3.99 -8.87
C LEU A 44 -2.51 -4.41 -9.96
N LYS A 45 -3.82 -4.30 -9.68
CA LYS A 45 -4.87 -4.59 -10.67
C LYS A 45 -4.72 -3.75 -11.93
N THR A 46 -4.35 -2.47 -11.81
CA THR A 46 -4.12 -1.60 -12.99
C THR A 46 -2.90 -2.01 -13.82
N LYS A 47 -1.96 -2.75 -13.22
CA LYS A 47 -0.78 -3.32 -13.87
C LYS A 47 -1.01 -4.77 -14.34
N ASN A 48 -2.23 -5.29 -14.20
CA ASN A 48 -2.57 -6.69 -14.46
C ASN A 48 -1.72 -7.68 -13.64
N LEU A 49 -1.39 -7.30 -12.41
CA LEU A 49 -0.69 -8.12 -11.42
C LEU A 49 -1.64 -8.48 -10.28
N LYS A 50 -1.35 -9.59 -9.62
CA LYS A 50 -2.02 -10.02 -8.39
C LYS A 50 -1.08 -9.94 -7.19
N LEU A 51 -1.63 -10.08 -5.99
CA LEU A 51 -0.83 -10.03 -4.77
C LEU A 51 0.16 -11.21 -4.69
N GLU A 52 -0.23 -12.37 -5.23
CA GLU A 52 0.59 -13.59 -5.27
C GLU A 52 1.90 -13.38 -6.07
N ASP A 53 1.88 -12.51 -7.08
CA ASP A 53 3.08 -12.14 -7.83
C ASP A 53 4.11 -11.43 -6.93
N ILE A 54 3.63 -10.61 -5.99
CA ILE A 54 4.46 -9.89 -5.01
C ILE A 54 4.95 -10.85 -3.92
N GLU A 55 4.09 -11.76 -3.47
CA GLU A 55 4.48 -12.81 -2.52
C GLU A 55 5.60 -13.71 -3.08
N ALA A 56 5.55 -14.05 -4.37
CA ALA A 56 6.59 -14.83 -5.02
C ALA A 56 7.95 -14.11 -4.99
N VAL A 57 7.94 -12.79 -5.24
CA VAL A 57 9.15 -11.95 -5.10
C VAL A 57 9.66 -11.95 -3.66
N LEU A 58 8.78 -11.81 -2.66
CA LEU A 58 9.17 -11.83 -1.24
C LEU A 58 9.76 -13.19 -0.82
N LYS A 59 9.13 -14.30 -1.21
CA LYS A 59 9.65 -15.66 -0.96
C LYS A 59 11.05 -15.86 -1.56
N GLY A 60 11.32 -15.23 -2.69
CA GLY A 60 12.65 -15.24 -3.32
C GLY A 60 13.74 -14.52 -2.51
N ARG A 61 13.39 -13.56 -1.64
CA ARG A 61 14.33 -12.81 -0.80
C ARG A 61 14.72 -13.53 0.49
N HIS A 62 13.88 -14.46 0.95
CA HIS A 62 14.09 -15.23 2.18
C HIS A 62 14.75 -16.59 1.94
N LYS A 63 15.51 -16.74 0.84
CA LYS A 63 16.33 -17.92 0.54
C LYS A 63 17.80 -17.66 0.84
#